data_AF-A0A934DIJ0-F1
#
_entry.id   AF-A0A934DIJ0-F1
#
_cell.length_a   1.000
_cell.length_b   1.000
_cell.length_c   1.000
_cell.angle_alpha   90.00
_cell.angle_beta   90.00
_cell.angle_gamma   90.00
#
_symmetry.space_group_name_H-M   'P 1'
#
loop_
_entity.id
_entity.type
_entity.pdbx_description
1 polymer ?
#
loop_
_entity_poly.entity_id
_entity_poly.type
_entity_poly.pdbx_seq_one_letter_code
_entity_poly.pdbx_strand_id
1 'polypeptide(L)' 'ENSIGFHNPTEAMRVLGDSLGFATKGEALLRQALAQAGVNVPLKVDLEIAKYLDNRGEKKIKWDKNVEFKDPFGVQDRF' A
#
# COMPACT_ATOMS: atom_id res chain seq x y z
N GLU A 1 -14.86 -6.62 -2.31
CA GLU A 1 -15.99 -5.78 -2.74
C GLU A 1 -15.70 -5.40 -4.19
N ASN A 2 -16.66 -5.53 -5.12
CA ASN A 2 -16.41 -5.45 -6.56
C ASN A 2 -16.98 -4.21 -7.24
N SER A 3 -17.64 -3.30 -6.49
CA SER A 3 -18.25 -2.08 -7.06
C SER A 3 -17.33 -0.87 -7.00
N ILE A 4 -16.13 -1.02 -6.41
CA ILE A 4 -15.17 0.09 -6.23
C ILE A 4 -15.84 1.22 -5.43
N GLY A 5 -16.65 0.83 -4.45
CA GLY A 5 -17.41 1.75 -3.60
C GLY A 5 -18.76 2.19 -4.15
N PHE A 6 -19.14 1.90 -5.40
CA PHE A 6 -20.42 2.35 -5.96
C PHE A 6 -21.66 1.85 -5.19
N HIS A 7 -21.61 0.65 -4.61
CA HIS A 7 -22.71 0.13 -3.79
C HIS A 7 -22.94 0.93 -2.50
N ASN A 8 -21.91 1.55 -1.93
CA ASN A 8 -22.02 2.40 -0.75
C ASN A 8 -20.85 3.40 -0.67
N PRO A 9 -20.90 4.51 -1.42
CA PRO A 9 -19.73 5.37 -1.64
C PRO A 9 -19.19 6.00 -0.35
N THR A 10 -20.08 6.46 0.53
CA THR A 10 -19.68 7.12 1.78
C THR A 10 -19.06 6.14 2.77
N GLU A 11 -19.62 4.93 2.90
CA GLU A 11 -19.05 3.91 3.79
C GLU A 11 -17.72 3.37 3.25
N ALA A 12 -17.63 3.16 1.93
CA ALA A 12 -16.36 2.77 1.31
C ALA A 12 -15.27 3.81 1.59
N MET A 13 -15.58 5.10 1.45
CA MET A 13 -14.64 6.18 1.77
C MET A 13 -14.32 6.27 3.27
N ARG A 14 -15.30 6.05 4.16
CA ARG A 14 -15.09 6.01 5.61
C ARG A 14 -14.11 4.89 5.99
N VAL A 15 -14.31 3.69 5.46
CA VAL A 15 -13.43 2.54 5.70
C VAL A 15 -12.02 2.77 5.15
N LEU A 16 -11.89 3.35 3.95
CA LEU A 16 -10.57 3.71 3.39
C LEU A 16 -9.87 4.78 4.24
N GLY A 17 -10.61 5.76 4.75
CA GLY A 17 -10.09 6.78 5.69
C GLY A 17 -9.59 6.17 6.99
N ASP A 18 -10.36 5.27 7.61
CA ASP A 18 -9.94 4.54 8.82
C ASP A 18 -8.69 3.69 8.54
N SER A 19 -8.65 3.00 7.39
CA SER A 19 -7.49 2.19 6.98
C SER A 19 -6.22 3.03 6.89
N LEU A 20 -6.29 4.23 6.31
CA LEU A 20 -5.16 5.16 6.26
C LEU A 20 -4.74 5.62 7.66
N GLY A 21 -5.70 5.93 8.53
CA GLY A 21 -5.45 6.30 9.92
C GLY A 21 -4.71 5.21 10.70
N PHE A 22 -5.14 3.96 10.57
CA PHE A 22 -4.50 2.82 11.23
C PHE A 22 -3.11 2.51 10.64
N ALA A 23 -2.95 2.54 9.31
CA ALA A 23 -1.67 2.30 8.66
C ALA A 23 -0.61 3.32 9.11
N THR A 24 -0.95 4.62 9.07
CA THR A 24 -0.07 5.72 9.49
C THR A 24 0.33 5.58 10.95
N LYS A 25 -0.63 5.25 11.84
CA LYS A 25 -0.35 5.02 13.26
C LYS A 25 0.57 3.82 13.49
N GLY A 26 0.32 2.72 12.78
CA GLY A 26 1.16 1.52 12.85
C GLY A 26 2.59 1.79 12.41
N GLU A 27 2.76 2.48 11.27
CA GLU A 27 4.09 2.87 10.78
C GLU A 27 4.84 3.75 11.77
N ALA A 28 4.19 4.78 12.32
CA ALA A 28 4.82 5.69 13.28
C ALA A 28 5.30 4.96 14.54
N LEU A 29 4.48 4.06 15.10
CA LEU A 29 4.84 3.27 16.27
C LEU A 29 6.03 2.33 15.98
N LEU A 30 6.04 1.68 14.83
CA LEU A 30 7.15 0.81 14.41
C LEU A 30 8.46 1.61 14.24
N ARG A 31 8.41 2.76 13.55
CA ARG A 31 9.58 3.62 13.39
C ARG A 31 10.11 4.11 14.74
N GLN A 32 9.24 4.49 15.66
CA GLN A 32 9.65 4.89 17.02
C GLN A 32 10.34 3.74 17.75
N ALA A 33 9.78 2.53 17.72
CA ALA A 33 10.38 1.36 18.37
C ALA A 33 11.75 1.00 17.75
N LEU A 34 11.86 1.03 16.42
CA LEU A 34 13.10 0.77 15.70
C LEU A 34 14.18 1.81 16.02
N ALA A 35 13.81 3.10 16.06
CA ALA A 35 14.73 4.18 16.44
C ALA A 35 15.22 4.02 17.89
N GLN A 36 14.34 3.64 18.83
CA GLN A 36 14.72 3.34 20.21
C GLN A 36 15.70 2.16 20.30
N ALA A 37 15.60 1.19 19.39
CA ALA A 37 16.54 0.08 19.27
C ALA A 37 17.84 0.44 18.50
N GLY A 38 18.02 1.70 18.11
CA GLY A 38 19.20 2.17 17.36
C GLY A 38 19.19 1.79 15.88
N VAL A 39 18.06 1.33 15.34
CA VAL A 39 17.92 1.01 13.92
C VAL A 39 17.59 2.27 13.14
N ASN A 40 18.44 2.59 12.15
CA ASN A 40 18.16 3.68 11.22
C ASN A 40 17.18 3.23 10.14
N VAL A 41 15.95 3.74 10.18
CA VAL A 41 14.92 3.42 9.19
C VAL A 41 14.93 4.48 8.10
N PRO A 42 15.07 4.12 6.81
CA PRO A 42 15.06 5.10 5.73
C PRO A 42 13.70 5.80 5.66
N LEU A 43 13.71 7.06 5.18
CA LEU A 43 12.48 7.81 4.97
C LEU A 43 11.55 7.06 4.01
N LYS A 44 12.09 6.67 2.85
CA LYS A 44 11.43 5.83 1.86
C LYS A 44 11.82 4.36 2.06
N VAL A 45 10.85 3.52 2.36
CA VAL A 45 11.03 2.06 2.46
C VAL A 45 10.90 1.45 1.07
N ASP A 46 11.89 0.66 0.65
CA ASP A 46 11.77 -0.12 -0.59
C ASP A 46 10.80 -1.28 -0.36
N LEU A 47 9.73 -1.31 -1.15
CA LEU A 47 8.72 -2.36 -1.08
C LEU A 47 9.10 -3.60 -1.91
N GLU A 48 10.10 -3.47 -2.79
CA GLU A 48 10.59 -4.56 -3.63
C GLU A 48 9.46 -5.28 -4.40
N ILE A 49 8.43 -4.53 -4.82
CA ILE A 49 7.16 -5.05 -5.38
C ILE A 49 7.38 -6.07 -6.51
N ALA A 50 8.43 -5.88 -7.32
CA ALA A 50 8.81 -6.79 -8.40
C ALA A 50 9.03 -8.24 -7.91
N LYS A 51 9.50 -8.45 -6.67
CA LYS A 51 9.66 -9.78 -6.07
C LYS A 51 8.32 -10.53 -5.93
N TYR A 52 7.21 -9.81 -5.83
CA TYR A 52 5.89 -10.37 -5.54
C TYR A 52 4.97 -10.41 -6.76
N LEU A 53 5.16 -9.54 -7.75
CA LEU A 53 4.31 -9.50 -8.94
C LEU A 53 4.73 -10.53 -10.01
N ASP A 54 5.96 -11.04 -9.94
CA ASP A 54 6.47 -12.07 -10.83
C ASP A 54 6.51 -13.47 -10.18
N ASN A 55 6.65 -14.50 -11.03
CA ASN A 55 6.81 -15.90 -10.63
C ASN A 55 5.71 -16.44 -9.69
N ARG A 56 4.49 -15.90 -9.77
CA ARG A 56 3.39 -16.24 -8.88
C ARG A 56 2.79 -17.62 -9.19
N GLY A 57 2.71 -18.47 -8.16
CA GLY A 57 2.09 -19.79 -8.22
C GLY A 57 2.84 -20.81 -9.09
N GLU A 58 2.21 -21.95 -9.34
CA GLU A 58 2.76 -23.03 -10.18
C GLU A 58 3.00 -22.57 -11.62
N LYS A 59 2.09 -21.74 -12.14
CA LYS A 59 2.13 -21.23 -13.51
C LYS A 59 3.14 -20.10 -13.73
N LYS A 60 3.86 -19.68 -12.68
CA LYS A 60 4.87 -18.60 -12.72
C LYS A 60 4.33 -17.33 -13.41
N ILE A 61 3.15 -16.90 -12.99
CA ILE A 61 2.47 -15.74 -13.57
C ILE A 61 3.35 -14.50 -13.37
N LYS A 62 3.60 -13.80 -14.47
CA LYS A 62 4.39 -12.56 -14.51
C LYS A 62 3.52 -11.34 -14.31
N TRP A 63 4.14 -10.20 -14.05
CA TRP A 63 3.45 -8.92 -14.03
C TRP A 63 3.13 -8.45 -15.46
N ASP A 64 1.86 -8.14 -15.70
CA ASP A 64 1.44 -7.37 -16.87
C ASP A 64 1.19 -5.92 -16.45
N LYS A 65 2.02 -5.00 -16.94
CA LYS A 65 1.92 -3.57 -16.64
C LYS A 65 0.70 -2.92 -17.30
N ASN A 66 0.14 -3.53 -18.35
CA ASN A 66 -0.98 -2.94 -19.10
C ASN A 66 -2.31 -3.02 -18.35
N VAL A 67 -2.40 -3.86 -17.31
CA VAL A 67 -3.61 -4.04 -16.49
C VAL A 67 -3.53 -3.30 -15.16
N GLU A 68 -2.50 -2.47 -14.96
CA GLU A 68 -2.34 -1.66 -13.76
C GLU A 68 -3.28 -0.44 -13.78
N PHE A 69 -4.13 -0.32 -12.77
CA PHE A 69 -4.91 0.89 -12.51
C PHE A 69 -4.12 1.79 -11.57
N LYS A 70 -3.54 2.86 -12.12
CA LYS A 70 -2.79 3.85 -11.35
C LYS A 70 -3.72 4.78 -10.57
N ASP A 71 -3.16 5.41 -9.54
CA ASP A 71 -3.86 6.43 -8.77
C ASP A 71 -4.36 7.57 -9.70
N PRO A 72 -5.69 7.77 -9.83
CA PRO A 72 -6.23 8.80 -10.71
C PRO A 72 -5.98 10.23 -10.22
N PHE A 73 -5.56 10.42 -8.96
CA PHE A 73 -5.28 11.73 -8.36
C PHE A 73 -3.79 12.04 -8.22
N GLY A 74 -2.91 11.07 -8.50
CA GLY A 74 -1.45 11.24 -8.39
C GLY A 74 -0.99 11.60 -6.97
N VAL A 75 -1.68 11.10 -5.94
CA VAL A 75 -1.31 11.29 -4.54
C VAL A 75 -0.09 10.44 -4.20
N GLN A 76 0.00 9.23 -4.76
CA GLN A 76 1.13 8.31 -4.55
C GLN A 76 2.48 8.91 -4.99
N ASP A 77 2.50 9.80 -5.97
CA ASP A 77 3.74 10.40 -6.49
C ASP A 77 4.29 11.54 -5.61
N ARG A 78 3.55 11.96 -4.58
CA ARG A 78 3.90 13.10 -3.72
C ARG A 78 4.71 12.71 -2.48
N PHE A 79 4.93 11.42 -2.25
CA PHE A 79 5.59 10.85 -1.06
C PHE A 79 6.70 9.87 -1.46
#